data_AF-A0A246RQ36-F1
#
_entry.id   AF-A0A246RQ36-F1
#
_cell.length_a   1.000
_cell.length_b   1.000
_cell.length_c   1.000
_cell.angle_alpha   90.00
_cell.angle_beta   90.00
_cell.angle_gamma   90.00
#
_symmetry.space_group_name_H-M   'P 1'
#
loop_
_entity.id
_entity.type
_entity.pdbx_description
1 polymer ?
#
loop_
_entity_poly.entity_id
_entity_poly.type
_entity_poly.pdbx_seq_one_letter_code
_entity_poly.pdbx_strand_id
1 'polypeptide(L)'
;MTRSATGSGSARCSPGPDPATPVSRVRAGWSPGYRRPVTTPSSSDLPKCEFAFPGPLRDQLVAAVLSGAKTSTTGLLQDYERDGEPLPVVGDRSVVVDSADRPVAVIEVTGVRVVRLGDVDLDHARDEGEGYDSMAAWRAGHEEYWHGSDYLGWLGDPGFRVDDDTLAVVERFRVVPGVPG
;
A
#
# COMPACT_ATOMS: atom_id res chain seq x y z
N MET A 1 9.90 31.21 -5.34
CA MET A 1 9.04 30.27 -6.10
C MET A 1 9.35 28.87 -5.59
N THR A 2 8.65 28.44 -4.54
CA THR A 2 8.79 27.10 -3.98
C THR A 2 8.13 26.12 -4.95
N ARG A 3 8.93 25.30 -5.62
CA ARG A 3 8.43 24.12 -6.33
C ARG A 3 7.93 23.16 -5.25
N SER A 4 6.64 22.89 -5.20
CA SER A 4 6.11 21.77 -4.42
C SER A 4 6.74 20.50 -4.96
N ALA A 5 7.56 19.84 -4.14
CA ALA A 5 8.17 18.56 -4.49
C ALA A 5 7.06 17.50 -4.46
N THR A 6 6.55 17.11 -5.63
CA THR A 6 5.68 15.95 -5.81
C THR A 6 6.57 14.72 -5.87
N GLY A 7 6.92 14.17 -4.71
CA GLY A 7 7.46 12.81 -4.67
C GLY A 7 6.33 11.81 -4.91
N SER A 8 6.63 10.68 -5.55
CA SER A 8 5.74 9.51 -5.59
C SER A 8 6.08 8.55 -4.47
N GLY A 9 5.10 7.84 -3.92
CA GLY A 9 5.35 6.75 -2.97
C GLY A 9 4.59 5.50 -3.32
N SER A 10 5.33 4.41 -3.56
CA SER A 10 4.77 3.05 -3.53
C SER A 10 4.13 2.79 -2.17
N ALA A 11 2.94 2.18 -2.16
CA ALA A 11 2.43 1.52 -0.98
C ALA A 11 3.24 0.24 -0.72
N ARG A 12 3.52 -0.06 0.54
CA ARG A 12 3.94 -1.38 1.02
C ARG A 12 2.99 -1.83 2.10
N CYS A 13 2.34 -2.98 1.91
CA CYS A 13 1.50 -3.57 2.93
C CYS A 13 2.27 -4.66 3.67
N SER A 14 3.07 -4.31 4.68
CA SER A 14 3.79 -5.32 5.46
C SER A 14 2.80 -6.27 6.16
N PRO A 15 3.05 -7.59 6.15
CA PRO A 15 2.22 -8.53 6.88
C PRO A 15 2.18 -8.14 8.36
N GLY A 16 0.98 -8.16 8.94
CA GLY A 16 0.82 -8.05 10.39
C GLY A 16 1.60 -9.17 11.09
N PRO A 17 1.82 -9.07 12.42
CA PRO A 17 2.46 -10.15 13.17
C PRO A 17 1.74 -11.47 12.86
N ASP A 18 2.51 -12.49 12.47
CA ASP A 18 2.01 -13.83 12.19
C ASP A 18 1.12 -14.30 13.36
N PRO A 19 -0.18 -14.55 13.16
CA PRO A 19 -1.01 -15.14 14.20
C PRO A 19 -0.65 -16.62 14.30
N ALA A 20 0.56 -16.92 14.77
CA ALA A 20 0.94 -18.23 15.27
C ALA A 20 0.16 -18.50 16.56
N THR A 21 -1.15 -18.71 16.41
CA THR A 21 -1.99 -19.31 17.44
C THR A 21 -1.82 -20.82 17.30
N PRO A 22 -1.20 -21.52 18.27
CA PRO A 22 -1.31 -22.96 18.28
C PRO A 22 -2.79 -23.30 18.43
N VAL A 23 -3.37 -23.96 17.42
CA VAL A 23 -4.69 -24.60 17.52
C VAL A 23 -4.61 -25.67 18.60
N SER A 24 -4.86 -25.26 19.84
CA SER A 24 -5.17 -26.20 20.91
C SER A 24 -6.45 -26.93 20.50
N ARG A 25 -6.33 -28.26 20.42
CA ARG A 25 -7.37 -29.17 19.97
C ARG A 25 -8.51 -29.18 21.01
N VAL A 26 -9.45 -28.25 20.90
CA VAL A 26 -10.66 -28.24 21.72
C VAL A 26 -11.52 -29.44 21.30
N ARG A 27 -11.69 -30.40 22.22
CA ARG A 27 -12.65 -31.49 22.04
C ARG A 27 -14.05 -30.88 21.99
N ALA A 28 -14.76 -31.14 20.89
CA ALA A 28 -16.10 -30.65 20.62
C ALA A 28 -17.12 -31.22 21.62
N GLY A 29 -17.71 -30.34 22.43
CA GLY A 29 -19.05 -30.52 22.99
C GLY A 29 -19.98 -29.57 22.23
N TRP A 30 -20.85 -30.09 21.38
CA TRP A 30 -21.81 -29.30 20.62
C TRP A 30 -23.05 -29.01 21.48
N SER A 31 -23.37 -27.73 21.67
CA SER A 31 -24.65 -27.26 22.25
C SER A 31 -25.45 -26.53 21.17
N PRO A 32 -26.76 -26.80 20.99
CA PRO A 32 -27.60 -26.05 20.06
C PRO A 32 -27.81 -24.62 20.59
N GLY A 33 -27.40 -23.61 19.84
CA GLY A 33 -27.68 -22.19 20.14
C GLY A 33 -26.48 -21.25 20.22
N TYR A 34 -25.24 -21.76 20.17
CA TYR A 34 -24.05 -20.88 20.18
C TYR A 34 -23.79 -20.29 18.78
N ARG A 35 -24.28 -19.08 18.55
CA ARG A 35 -23.83 -18.24 17.43
C ARG A 35 -22.47 -17.67 17.82
N ARG A 36 -21.38 -18.03 17.12
CA ARG A 36 -20.08 -17.39 17.32
C ARG A 36 -20.26 -15.87 17.12
N PRO A 37 -19.79 -15.01 18.03
CA PRO A 37 -19.69 -13.60 17.70
C PRO A 37 -18.79 -13.48 16.47
N VAL A 38 -19.29 -12.85 15.41
CA VAL A 38 -18.44 -12.34 14.34
C VAL A 38 -17.71 -11.17 14.95
N THR A 39 -16.51 -11.42 15.46
CA THR A 39 -15.61 -10.34 15.85
C THR A 39 -15.11 -9.72 14.56
N THR A 40 -15.58 -8.52 14.23
CA THR A 40 -14.91 -7.71 13.22
C THR A 40 -13.47 -7.50 13.69
N PRO A 41 -12.44 -7.78 12.86
CA PRO A 41 -11.06 -7.54 13.27
C PRO A 41 -10.91 -6.07 13.68
N SER A 42 -10.22 -5.85 14.80
CA SER A 42 -9.82 -4.51 15.21
C SER A 42 -8.77 -3.98 14.22
N SER A 43 -8.65 -2.67 14.06
CA SER A 43 -7.60 -2.07 13.21
C SER A 43 -6.18 -2.51 13.60
N SER A 44 -5.98 -2.84 14.89
CA SER A 44 -4.73 -3.39 15.44
C SER A 44 -4.35 -4.79 14.91
N ASP A 45 -5.28 -5.52 14.32
CA ASP A 45 -5.06 -6.90 13.84
C ASP A 45 -4.80 -6.95 12.33
N LEU A 46 -4.82 -5.80 11.65
CA LEU A 46 -4.63 -5.71 10.19
C LEU A 46 -3.14 -5.48 9.84
N PRO A 47 -2.68 -6.02 8.69
CA PRO A 47 -1.41 -5.64 8.08
C PRO A 47 -1.28 -4.12 7.93
N LYS A 48 -0.09 -3.56 8.13
CA LYS A 48 0.15 -2.13 7.95
C LYS A 48 0.30 -1.81 6.48
N CYS A 49 -0.28 -0.71 6.02
CA CYS A 49 -0.06 -0.10 4.72
C CYS A 49 0.74 1.20 4.90
N GLU A 50 1.92 1.23 4.31
CA GLU A 50 2.85 2.34 4.34
C GLU A 50 2.97 2.96 2.95
N PHE A 51 2.57 4.22 2.79
CA PHE A 51 2.80 4.96 1.54
C PHE A 51 4.14 5.68 1.63
N ALA A 52 5.14 5.27 0.84
CA ALA A 52 6.52 5.74 0.93
C ALA A 52 7.21 5.49 2.28
N PHE A 53 8.47 5.93 2.41
CA PHE A 53 9.19 5.99 3.69
C PHE A 53 8.64 7.13 4.58
N PRO A 54 8.81 7.05 5.92
CA PRO A 54 8.38 8.12 6.82
C PRO A 54 8.96 9.49 6.43
N GLY A 55 8.12 10.52 6.36
CA GLY A 55 8.53 11.88 5.99
C GLY A 55 7.47 12.65 5.21
N PRO A 56 7.84 13.82 4.65
CA PRO A 56 6.89 14.73 4.00
C PRO A 56 6.07 14.07 2.88
N LEU A 57 6.69 13.14 2.15
CA LEU A 57 6.02 12.39 1.10
C LEU A 57 4.93 11.47 1.66
N ARG A 58 5.22 10.65 2.67
CA ARG A 58 4.21 9.82 3.32
C ARG A 58 3.07 10.67 3.87
N ASP A 59 3.37 11.80 4.51
CA ASP A 59 2.35 12.70 5.06
C ASP A 59 1.42 13.25 3.97
N GLN A 60 1.97 13.61 2.81
CA GLN A 60 1.18 14.04 1.64
C GLN A 60 0.29 12.91 1.12
N LEU A 61 0.82 11.70 0.96
CA LEU A 61 0.09 10.55 0.42
C LEU A 61 -1.04 10.13 1.37
N VAL A 62 -0.77 10.10 2.68
CA VAL A 62 -1.76 9.81 3.71
C VAL A 62 -2.87 10.85 3.69
N ALA A 63 -2.55 12.15 3.56
CA ALA A 63 -3.57 13.20 3.43
C ALA A 63 -4.43 13.01 2.15
N ALA A 64 -3.82 12.58 1.04
CA ALA A 64 -4.54 12.27 -0.19
C ALA A 64 -5.49 11.06 -0.03
N VAL A 65 -5.08 10.03 0.72
CA VAL A 65 -5.96 8.89 1.06
C VAL A 65 -7.13 9.35 1.93
N LEU A 66 -6.87 10.11 2.99
CA LEU A 66 -7.90 10.57 3.93
C LEU A 66 -8.93 11.51 3.29
N SER A 67 -8.51 12.31 2.32
CA SER A 67 -9.42 13.16 1.53
C SER A 67 -10.17 12.40 0.43
N GLY A 68 -9.80 11.15 0.15
CA GLY A 68 -10.35 10.35 -0.94
C GLY A 68 -9.79 10.70 -2.32
N ALA A 69 -8.78 11.57 -2.40
CA ALA A 69 -8.12 11.92 -3.65
C ALA A 69 -7.24 10.78 -4.18
N LYS A 70 -6.61 10.01 -3.28
CA LYS A 70 -5.81 8.82 -3.61
C LYS A 70 -6.64 7.56 -3.41
N THR A 71 -6.88 6.85 -4.50
CA THR A 71 -7.64 5.57 -4.56
C THR A 71 -6.89 4.48 -5.33
N SER A 72 -5.66 4.77 -5.77
CA SER A 72 -4.76 3.82 -6.40
C SER A 72 -3.31 4.02 -5.93
N THR A 73 -2.47 3.03 -6.18
CA THR A 73 -1.03 3.05 -5.90
C THR A 73 -0.28 2.10 -6.81
N THR A 74 1.02 2.32 -6.95
CA THR A 74 1.92 1.52 -7.79
C THR A 74 3.15 1.13 -6.99
N GLY A 75 3.42 -0.17 -6.89
CA GLY A 75 4.68 -0.73 -6.41
C GLY A 75 5.40 -1.52 -7.49
N LEU A 76 6.66 -1.90 -7.24
CA LEU A 76 7.40 -2.76 -8.16
C LEU A 76 7.22 -4.22 -7.77
N LEU A 77 7.07 -5.12 -8.75
CA LEU A 77 6.95 -6.55 -8.49
C LEU A 77 8.14 -7.09 -7.68
N GLN A 78 9.34 -6.60 -7.98
CA GLN A 78 10.56 -6.99 -7.27
C GLN A 78 10.53 -6.69 -5.77
N ASP A 79 9.76 -5.69 -5.33
CA ASP A 79 9.68 -5.34 -3.91
C ASP A 79 9.04 -6.51 -3.14
N TYR A 80 7.98 -7.09 -3.70
CA TYR A 80 7.32 -8.29 -3.16
C TYR A 80 8.23 -9.53 -3.23
N GLU A 81 8.95 -9.71 -4.35
CA GLU A 81 9.88 -10.84 -4.51
C GLU A 81 11.06 -10.78 -3.52
N ARG A 82 11.59 -9.57 -3.28
CA ARG A 82 12.66 -9.31 -2.31
C ARG A 82 12.22 -9.67 -0.88
N ASP A 83 11.03 -9.22 -0.49
CA ASP A 83 10.53 -9.38 0.88
C ASP A 83 9.87 -10.75 1.10
N GLY A 84 9.67 -11.53 0.03
CA GLY A 84 8.93 -12.78 0.07
C GLY A 84 7.45 -12.57 0.40
N GLU A 85 6.92 -11.39 0.10
CA GLU A 85 5.53 -11.01 0.37
C GLU A 85 4.62 -11.48 -0.77
N PRO A 86 3.41 -11.99 -0.47
CA PRO A 86 2.43 -12.29 -1.50
C PRO A 86 1.93 -11.01 -2.16
N LEU A 87 1.57 -11.09 -3.44
CA LEU A 87 0.83 -10.02 -4.09
C LEU A 87 -0.53 -9.80 -3.42
N PRO A 88 -1.01 -8.55 -3.35
CA PRO A 88 -2.31 -8.23 -2.79
C PRO A 88 -3.41 -8.88 -3.62
N VAL A 89 -4.53 -9.19 -2.96
CA VAL A 89 -5.74 -9.70 -3.61
C VAL A 89 -6.95 -8.83 -3.30
N VAL A 90 -7.93 -8.83 -4.21
CA VAL A 90 -9.18 -8.10 -4.02
C VAL A 90 -9.87 -8.56 -2.74
N GLY A 91 -10.24 -7.60 -1.89
CA GLY A 91 -10.84 -7.83 -0.58
C GLY A 91 -9.85 -7.79 0.59
N ASP A 92 -8.54 -7.78 0.32
CA ASP A 92 -7.52 -7.56 1.36
C ASP A 92 -7.73 -6.21 2.04
N ARG A 93 -7.49 -6.19 3.35
CA ARG A 93 -7.61 -4.99 4.17
C ARG A 93 -6.32 -4.74 4.92
N SER A 94 -5.94 -3.47 4.98
CA SER A 94 -4.73 -3.02 5.67
C SER A 94 -5.00 -1.69 6.38
N VAL A 95 -4.23 -1.44 7.43
CA VAL A 95 -4.27 -0.21 8.21
C VAL A 95 -3.23 0.77 7.69
N VAL A 96 -3.67 1.91 7.17
CA VAL A 96 -2.78 2.99 6.74
C VAL A 96 -2.16 3.64 7.97
N VAL A 97 -0.84 3.83 7.96
CA VAL A 97 -0.09 4.49 9.03
C VAL A 97 0.54 5.80 8.57
N ASP A 98 0.61 6.78 9.47
CA ASP A 98 1.33 8.05 9.22
C ASP A 98 2.85 7.92 9.42
N SER A 99 3.59 9.02 9.27
CA SER A 99 5.05 9.04 9.48
C SER A 99 5.48 8.83 10.94
N ALA A 100 4.55 8.92 11.90
CA ALA A 100 4.77 8.57 13.30
C ALA A 100 4.30 7.15 13.63
N ASP A 101 4.02 6.33 12.61
CA ASP A 101 3.55 4.95 12.71
C ASP A 101 2.19 4.80 13.41
N ARG A 102 1.38 5.87 13.42
CA ARG A 102 0.03 5.85 13.99
C ARG A 102 -0.99 5.40 12.94
N PRO A 103 -1.91 4.47 13.28
CA PRO A 103 -3.06 4.15 12.44
C PRO A 103 -3.90 5.40 12.14
N VAL A 104 -4.30 5.58 10.87
CA VAL A 104 -5.11 6.73 10.45
C VAL A 104 -6.31 6.37 9.58
N ALA A 105 -6.27 5.22 8.90
CA ALA A 105 -7.39 4.71 8.09
C ALA A 105 -7.28 3.19 7.90
N VAL A 106 -8.38 2.56 7.50
CA VAL A 106 -8.36 1.21 6.92
C VAL A 106 -8.74 1.31 5.45
N ILE A 107 -7.97 0.64 4.59
CA ILE A 107 -8.28 0.52 3.16
C ILE A 107 -8.63 -0.93 2.81
N GLU A 108 -9.39 -1.10 1.74
CA GLU A 108 -9.72 -2.40 1.14
C GLU A 108 -9.34 -2.39 -0.35
N VAL A 109 -8.57 -3.38 -0.78
CA VAL A 109 -8.15 -3.55 -2.18
C VAL A 109 -9.35 -3.92 -3.05
N THR A 110 -9.55 -3.20 -4.14
CA THR A 110 -10.66 -3.38 -5.08
C THR A 110 -10.21 -3.84 -6.47
N GLY A 111 -8.92 -3.76 -6.77
CA GLY A 111 -8.35 -4.28 -8.02
C GLY A 111 -6.83 -4.37 -7.94
N VAL A 112 -6.26 -5.39 -8.59
CA VAL A 112 -4.81 -5.61 -8.67
C VAL A 112 -4.48 -6.06 -10.08
N ARG A 113 -3.43 -5.50 -10.67
CA ARG A 113 -2.85 -5.96 -11.93
C ARG A 113 -1.33 -5.92 -11.84
N VAL A 114 -0.68 -6.88 -12.49
CA VAL A 114 0.76 -6.79 -12.79
C VAL A 114 0.90 -6.36 -14.24
N VAL A 115 1.55 -5.23 -14.47
CA VAL A 115 1.75 -4.64 -15.79
C VAL A 115 3.20 -4.19 -15.95
N ARG A 116 3.64 -3.96 -17.19
CA ARG A 116 4.89 -3.23 -17.39
C ARG A 116 4.69 -1.77 -16.97
N LEU A 117 5.74 -1.15 -16.44
CA LEU A 117 5.66 0.22 -15.93
C LEU A 117 5.33 1.21 -17.06
N GLY A 118 5.78 0.95 -18.29
CA GLY A 118 5.41 1.71 -19.48
C GLY A 118 3.94 1.54 -19.93
N ASP A 119 3.24 0.51 -19.44
CA ASP A 119 1.83 0.23 -19.76
C ASP A 119 0.85 0.78 -18.70
N VAL A 120 1.34 1.50 -17.69
CA VAL A 120 0.47 2.21 -16.72
C VAL A 120 -0.24 3.36 -17.44
N ASP A 121 -1.55 3.47 -17.24
CA ASP A 121 -2.37 4.48 -17.90
C ASP A 121 -2.55 5.75 -17.04
N LEU A 122 -2.97 6.83 -17.71
CA LEU A 122 -3.15 8.14 -17.07
C LEU A 122 -4.30 8.17 -16.07
N ASP A 123 -5.31 7.32 -16.23
CA ASP A 123 -6.43 7.28 -15.29
C ASP A 123 -5.98 6.67 -13.96
N HIS A 124 -5.16 5.61 -13.99
CA HIS A 124 -4.48 5.08 -12.81
C HIS A 124 -3.59 6.13 -12.15
N ALA A 125 -2.74 6.82 -12.92
CA ALA A 125 -1.85 7.87 -12.43
C ALA A 125 -2.61 9.04 -11.77
N ARG A 126 -3.79 9.41 -12.28
CA ARG A 126 -4.65 10.44 -11.68
C ARG A 126 -5.28 9.96 -10.38
N ASP A 127 -5.71 8.70 -10.34
CA ASP A 127 -6.31 8.08 -9.16
C ASP A 127 -5.31 7.93 -8.00
N GLU A 128 -4.00 8.09 -8.25
CA GLU A 128 -2.99 8.13 -7.20
C GLU A 128 -3.04 9.42 -6.37
N GLY A 129 -3.82 10.42 -6.78
CA GLY A 129 -4.16 11.59 -5.96
C GLY A 129 -3.02 12.58 -5.72
N GLU A 130 -1.90 12.41 -6.41
CA GLU A 130 -0.68 13.22 -6.25
C GLU A 130 -0.66 14.46 -7.17
N GLY A 131 -1.68 14.63 -8.00
CA GLY A 131 -1.85 15.80 -8.87
C GLY A 131 -1.18 15.67 -10.24
N TYR A 132 -0.86 14.45 -10.69
CA TYR A 132 -0.31 14.24 -12.02
C TYR A 132 -1.32 14.58 -13.12
N ASP A 133 -0.93 15.47 -14.02
CA ASP A 133 -1.72 15.88 -15.19
C ASP A 133 -1.32 15.13 -16.48
N SER A 134 -0.20 14.40 -16.43
CA SER A 134 0.41 13.71 -17.57
C SER A 134 1.23 12.49 -17.12
N MET A 135 1.38 11.50 -18.01
CA MET A 135 2.22 10.32 -17.74
C MET A 135 3.69 10.66 -17.56
N ALA A 136 4.18 11.72 -18.22
CA ALA A 136 5.55 12.17 -18.04
C ALA A 136 5.80 12.70 -16.61
N ALA A 137 4.86 13.45 -16.04
CA ALA A 137 4.94 13.93 -14.66
C ALA A 137 4.86 12.76 -13.67
N TRP A 138 3.93 11.83 -13.88
CA TRP A 138 3.80 10.61 -13.08
C TRP A 138 5.10 9.80 -13.09
N ARG A 139 5.66 9.54 -14.28
CA ARG A 139 6.90 8.78 -14.46
C ARG A 139 8.07 9.44 -13.75
N ALA A 140 8.23 10.76 -13.90
CA ALA A 140 9.31 11.49 -13.25
C ALA A 140 9.23 11.42 -11.71
N GLY A 141 8.04 11.57 -11.13
CA GLY A 141 7.85 11.46 -9.68
C GLY A 141 8.17 10.07 -9.14
N HIS A 142 7.78 9.02 -9.88
CA HIS A 142 8.05 7.63 -9.52
C HIS A 142 9.52 7.25 -9.66
N GLU A 143 10.19 7.71 -10.73
CA GLU A 143 11.63 7.52 -10.89
C GLU A 143 12.42 8.26 -9.81
N GLU A 144 12.02 9.47 -9.42
CA GLU A 144 12.63 10.18 -8.29
C GLU A 144 12.56 9.36 -6.99
N TYR A 145 11.43 8.68 -6.74
CA TYR A 145 11.28 7.80 -5.59
C TYR A 145 12.16 6.55 -5.69
N TRP A 146 12.06 5.78 -6.77
CA TRP A 146 12.80 4.52 -6.94
C TRP A 146 14.30 4.71 -7.16
N HIS A 147 14.75 5.89 -7.57
CA HIS A 147 16.18 6.21 -7.68
C HIS A 147 16.68 7.02 -6.46
N GLY A 148 15.79 7.32 -5.51
CA GLY A 148 16.10 8.03 -4.27
C GLY A 148 16.94 7.21 -3.30
N SER A 149 17.71 7.89 -2.43
CA SER A 149 18.63 7.25 -1.50
C SER A 149 17.96 6.27 -0.54
N ASP A 150 16.73 6.57 -0.09
CA ASP A 150 16.01 5.74 0.86
C ASP A 150 15.60 4.40 0.21
N TYR A 151 15.07 4.45 -1.02
CA TYR A 151 14.70 3.25 -1.76
C TYR A 151 15.92 2.43 -2.15
N LEU A 152 16.95 3.05 -2.73
CA LEU A 152 18.18 2.34 -3.13
C LEU A 152 18.91 1.74 -1.93
N GLY A 153 18.93 2.45 -0.79
CA GLY A 153 19.51 1.96 0.46
C GLY A 153 18.74 0.78 1.05
N TRP A 154 17.41 0.81 1.00
CA TRP A 154 16.56 -0.31 1.39
C TRP A 154 16.71 -1.51 0.44
N LEU A 155 16.69 -1.27 -0.87
CA LEU A 155 16.86 -2.31 -1.88
C LEU A 155 18.24 -2.98 -1.77
N GLY A 156 19.26 -2.21 -1.38
CA GLY A 156 20.65 -2.68 -1.30
C GLY A 156 21.37 -2.68 -2.64
N ASP A 157 20.80 -2.04 -3.66
CA ASP A 157 21.37 -1.92 -5.00
C ASP A 157 21.39 -0.44 -5.44
N PRO A 158 22.52 0.27 -5.32
CA PRO A 158 22.64 1.66 -5.76
C PRO A 158 22.60 1.82 -7.30
N GLY A 159 22.82 0.73 -8.04
CA GLY A 159 22.78 0.68 -9.50
C GLY A 159 21.38 0.46 -10.06
N PHE A 160 20.40 0.13 -9.22
CA PHE A 160 19.04 -0.18 -9.64
C PHE A 160 18.37 0.98 -10.39
N ARG A 161 17.81 0.70 -11.57
CA ARG A 161 17.01 1.65 -12.34
C ARG A 161 15.80 0.94 -12.91
N VAL A 162 14.65 1.59 -12.81
CA VAL A 162 13.45 1.21 -13.56
C VAL A 162 13.54 1.67 -15.01
N ASP A 163 12.88 0.93 -15.90
CA ASP A 163 12.65 1.23 -17.30
C ASP A 163 11.18 0.94 -17.66
N ASP A 164 10.82 0.90 -18.95
CA ASP A 164 9.44 0.65 -19.37
C ASP A 164 9.02 -0.81 -19.20
N ASP A 165 9.96 -1.77 -19.26
CA ASP A 165 9.67 -3.21 -19.14
C ASP A 165 9.67 -3.71 -17.70
N THR A 166 10.13 -2.89 -16.76
CA THR A 166 10.05 -3.14 -15.31
C THR A 166 8.61 -3.47 -14.92
N LEU A 167 8.40 -4.58 -14.20
CA LEU A 167 7.07 -5.00 -13.77
C LEU A 167 6.61 -4.22 -12.54
N ALA A 168 5.42 -3.65 -12.66
CA ALA A 168 4.73 -2.90 -11.62
C ALA A 168 3.47 -3.64 -11.18
N VAL A 169 3.20 -3.59 -9.87
CA VAL A 169 1.94 -4.01 -9.25
C VAL A 169 1.11 -2.76 -9.06
N VAL A 170 0.03 -2.65 -9.82
CA VAL A 170 -0.90 -1.51 -9.75
C VAL A 170 -2.16 -1.92 -8.99
N GLU A 171 -2.45 -1.19 -7.93
CA GLU A 171 -3.55 -1.46 -7.02
C GLU A 171 -4.58 -0.35 -7.08
N ARG A 172 -5.86 -0.73 -6.94
CA ARG A 172 -6.98 0.16 -6.62
C ARG A 172 -7.51 -0.21 -5.26
N PHE A 173 -7.92 0.78 -4.48
CA PHE A 173 -8.46 0.56 -3.14
C PHE A 173 -9.54 1.59 -2.80
N ARG A 174 -10.22 1.35 -1.69
CA ARG A 174 -11.15 2.31 -1.08
C ARG A 174 -10.90 2.40 0.42
N VAL A 175 -11.13 3.58 1.00
CA VAL A 175 -11.18 3.73 2.46
C VAL A 175 -12.44 3.06 2.99
N VAL A 176 -12.31 2.24 4.03
CA VAL A 176 -13.42 1.58 4.72
C VAL A 176 -14.07 2.58 5.68
N PRO A 177 -15.37 2.90 5.52
CA PRO A 177 -16.04 3.84 6.41
C PRO A 177 -16.12 3.35 7.86
N GLY A 178 -16.02 4.27 8.83
CA GLY A 178 -16.39 4.01 10.22
C GLY A 178 -15.38 3.22 11.07
N VAL A 179 -14.17 2.98 10.57
CA VAL A 179 -13.04 2.48 11.37
C VAL A 179 -12.13 3.67 11.71
N PRO A 180 -12.19 4.24 12.93
CA PRO A 180 -11.28 5.31 13.32
C PRO A 180 -9.85 4.77 13.45
N GLY A 181 -8.87 5.63 13.11
CA GLY A 181 -7.49 5.50 13.57
C GLY A 181 -7.37 5.72 15.07
#